data_AF-A0A959F548-F1
#
_entry.id   AF-A0A959F548-F1
#
_cell.length_a   1.000
_cell.length_b   1.000
_cell.length_c   1.000
_cell.angle_alpha   90.00
_cell.angle_beta   90.00
_cell.angle_gamma   90.00
#
_symmetry.space_group_name_H-M   'P 1'
#
loop_
_entity.id
_entity.type
_entity.pdbx_description
1 polymer ?
#
loop_
_entity_poly.entity_id
_entity_poly.type
_entity_poly.pdbx_seq_one_letter_code
_entity_poly.pdbx_strand_id
1 'polypeptide(L)'
;MRRFAFFYLVLLCLLWRCTNDPPVQNRTSEGNIAAVVSDTSIASGAVLAEKYCQSCHLLPSPDLLDKKTWVENVLPNMGARLGIRPNDYDPFAGMATEDIAELKKLGIYPEKPILGEEEWKNLVRFYENFAPQHLPTQNQITSVSPTPPPFSPQLIEIGDQQFPQVTLLSYDPAAAVLFIGDHLKLYALDQQGEILRNWETLSPSSDIAIKDQGIFLLSIGEFNPSDKKEGVFFPLTIAPNERAGDYVITELP
;
A
#
# COMPACT_ATOMS: atom_id res chain seq x y z
N MET A 1 -64.91 -22.93 36.20
CA MET A 1 -65.46 -24.01 35.34
C MET A 1 -65.88 -23.33 34.04
N ARG A 2 -65.35 -23.55 32.83
CA ARG A 2 -64.77 -24.69 32.08
C ARG A 2 -63.75 -24.05 31.11
N ARG A 3 -62.46 -24.41 30.92
CA ARG A 3 -61.76 -25.68 30.65
C ARG A 3 -62.26 -26.43 29.40
N PHE A 4 -61.36 -26.52 28.41
CA PHE A 4 -61.31 -27.41 27.25
C PHE A 4 -62.28 -27.18 26.10
N ALA A 5 -61.78 -26.63 24.98
CA ALA A 5 -62.04 -27.11 23.61
C ALA A 5 -61.48 -26.13 22.57
N PHE A 6 -60.17 -26.14 22.28
CA PHE A 6 -59.66 -25.60 21.00
C PHE A 6 -58.27 -26.20 20.69
N PHE A 7 -58.17 -27.53 20.77
CA PHE A 7 -56.96 -28.29 20.43
C PHE A 7 -57.15 -29.13 19.15
N TYR A 8 -57.98 -28.64 18.21
CA TYR A 8 -58.35 -29.36 16.99
C TYR A 8 -58.40 -28.47 15.74
N LEU A 9 -57.46 -27.53 15.60
CA LEU A 9 -57.38 -26.65 14.42
C LEU A 9 -55.95 -26.51 13.86
N VAL A 10 -55.16 -27.59 13.87
CA VAL A 10 -53.80 -27.62 13.25
C VAL A 10 -53.61 -28.81 12.30
N LEU A 11 -54.63 -29.63 12.04
CA LEU A 11 -54.49 -30.86 11.25
C LEU A 11 -55.36 -30.92 9.97
N LEU A 12 -55.53 -29.80 9.27
CA LEU A 12 -56.32 -29.77 8.02
C LEU A 12 -55.82 -28.76 6.96
N CYS A 13 -54.51 -28.53 6.90
CA CYS A 13 -53.86 -27.73 5.84
C CYS A 13 -52.74 -28.50 5.10
N LEU A 14 -52.79 -29.84 5.04
CA LEU A 14 -51.76 -30.67 4.40
C LEU A 14 -52.27 -31.52 3.22
N LEU A 15 -53.42 -31.20 2.63
CA LEU A 15 -53.96 -31.95 1.47
C LEU A 15 -54.51 -31.06 0.35
N TRP A 16 -53.83 -29.96 0.01
CA TRP A 16 -54.06 -29.30 -1.28
C TRP A 16 -52.75 -28.93 -1.96
N ARG A 17 -52.21 -29.93 -2.66
CA ARG A 17 -51.20 -29.77 -3.71
C ARG A 17 -51.92 -29.86 -5.06
N CYS A 18 -51.44 -29.06 -6.02
CA CYS A 18 -51.55 -29.25 -7.48
C CYS A 18 -52.93 -29.04 -8.14
N THR A 19 -53.08 -27.94 -8.86
CA THR A 19 -52.84 -27.81 -10.32
C THR A 19 -53.28 -26.42 -10.76
N ASN A 20 -52.37 -25.64 -11.35
CA ASN A 20 -52.64 -24.65 -12.41
C ASN A 20 -51.36 -23.82 -12.66
N ASP A 21 -50.41 -24.37 -13.41
CA ASP A 21 -49.41 -23.55 -14.09
C ASP A 21 -49.89 -23.27 -15.53
N PRO A 22 -49.92 -22.00 -15.99
CA PRO A 22 -50.22 -21.66 -17.37
C PRO A 22 -49.05 -22.04 -18.29
N PRO A 23 -49.28 -22.23 -19.61
CA PRO A 23 -48.28 -22.79 -20.50
C PRO A 23 -47.11 -21.82 -20.70
N VAL A 24 -45.90 -22.38 -20.58
CA VAL A 24 -44.62 -21.74 -20.88
C VAL A 24 -44.60 -21.31 -22.35
N GLN A 25 -44.60 -20.00 -22.60
CA GLN A 25 -44.21 -19.46 -23.90
C GLN A 25 -42.71 -19.24 -23.94
N ASN A 26 -42.01 -20.14 -24.65
CA ASN A 26 -40.66 -19.93 -25.12
C ASN A 26 -40.57 -18.61 -25.89
N ARG A 27 -39.87 -17.63 -25.33
CA ARG A 27 -39.41 -16.45 -26.06
C ARG A 27 -37.89 -16.43 -25.94
N THR A 28 -37.23 -16.83 -27.03
CA THR A 28 -35.80 -16.70 -27.23
C THR A 28 -35.39 -15.23 -27.02
N SER A 29 -34.60 -14.96 -25.98
CA SER A 29 -33.98 -13.65 -25.76
C SER A 29 -32.49 -13.83 -25.54
N GLU A 30 -31.71 -13.72 -26.61
CA GLU A 30 -30.26 -13.56 -26.55
C GLU A 30 -29.85 -12.28 -25.80
N GLY A 31 -30.78 -11.35 -25.54
CA GLY A 31 -30.56 -10.12 -24.76
C GLY A 31 -30.61 -10.25 -23.22
N ASN A 32 -31.19 -11.31 -22.65
CA ASN A 32 -31.28 -11.46 -21.18
C ASN A 32 -30.13 -12.28 -20.58
N ILE A 33 -29.39 -13.04 -21.40
CA ILE A 33 -28.28 -13.85 -20.90
C ILE A 33 -27.11 -12.94 -20.53
N ALA A 34 -26.83 -11.89 -21.30
CA ALA A 34 -25.74 -10.96 -21.00
C ALA A 34 -25.94 -10.20 -19.66
N ALA A 35 -27.16 -9.76 -19.33
CA ALA A 35 -27.45 -9.03 -18.10
C ALA A 35 -27.47 -9.95 -16.85
N VAL A 36 -27.96 -11.19 -16.99
CA VAL A 36 -27.92 -12.19 -15.91
C VAL A 36 -26.50 -12.72 -15.70
N VAL A 37 -25.72 -12.87 -16.77
CA VAL A 37 -24.29 -13.21 -16.72
C VAL A 37 -23.47 -12.07 -16.11
N SER A 38 -23.79 -10.80 -16.38
CA SER A 38 -23.08 -9.68 -15.74
C SER A 38 -23.33 -9.66 -14.22
N ASP A 39 -24.56 -9.86 -13.75
CA ASP A 39 -24.86 -9.80 -12.32
C ASP A 39 -24.27 -11.00 -11.54
N THR A 40 -24.38 -12.21 -12.10
CA THR A 40 -23.80 -13.42 -11.50
C THR A 40 -22.27 -13.43 -11.54
N SER A 41 -21.66 -12.91 -12.61
CA SER A 41 -20.21 -12.83 -12.72
C SER A 41 -19.60 -11.75 -11.82
N ILE A 42 -20.29 -10.61 -11.65
CA ILE A 42 -19.87 -9.55 -10.72
C ILE A 42 -19.94 -10.07 -9.27
N ALA A 43 -21.04 -10.74 -8.89
CA ALA A 43 -21.18 -11.34 -7.56
C ALA A 43 -20.10 -12.42 -7.31
N SER A 44 -19.81 -13.25 -8.33
CA SER A 44 -18.72 -14.23 -8.26
C SER A 44 -17.36 -13.55 -8.13
N GLY A 45 -17.14 -12.43 -8.83
CA GLY A 45 -15.95 -11.60 -8.74
C GLY A 45 -15.69 -11.05 -7.35
N ALA A 46 -16.74 -10.61 -6.64
CA ALA A 46 -16.63 -10.16 -5.25
C ALA A 46 -16.13 -11.28 -4.32
N VAL A 47 -16.69 -12.48 -4.45
CA VAL A 47 -16.25 -13.66 -3.68
C VAL A 47 -14.80 -14.05 -4.00
N LEU A 48 -14.40 -13.95 -5.27
CA LEU A 48 -13.02 -14.19 -5.67
C LEU A 48 -12.07 -13.13 -5.11
N ALA A 49 -12.49 -11.86 -5.07
CA ALA A 49 -11.72 -10.78 -4.45
C ALA A 49 -11.54 -11.02 -2.95
N GLU A 50 -12.59 -11.41 -2.22
CA GLU A 50 -12.48 -11.83 -0.80
C GLU A 50 -11.46 -12.97 -0.65
N LYS A 51 -11.53 -13.99 -1.49
CA LYS A 51 -10.63 -15.16 -1.40
C LYS A 51 -9.17 -14.81 -1.70
N TYR A 52 -8.91 -14.07 -2.77
CA TYR A 52 -7.55 -13.88 -3.31
C TYR A 52 -6.92 -12.54 -2.94
N CYS A 53 -7.70 -11.46 -2.82
CA CYS A 53 -7.16 -10.14 -2.46
C CYS A 53 -7.04 -9.96 -0.94
N GLN A 54 -7.87 -10.65 -0.14
CA GLN A 54 -7.78 -10.59 1.33
C GLN A 54 -6.75 -11.56 1.92
N SER A 55 -6.14 -12.44 1.11
CA SER A 55 -5.25 -13.48 1.65
C SER A 55 -3.95 -12.94 2.25
N CYS A 56 -3.56 -11.72 1.87
CA CYS A 56 -2.29 -11.11 2.30
C CYS A 56 -2.48 -9.82 3.11
N HIS A 57 -3.55 -9.07 2.86
CA HIS A 57 -3.87 -7.82 3.55
C HIS A 57 -5.38 -7.61 3.59
N LEU A 58 -5.85 -6.49 4.14
CA LEU A 58 -7.27 -6.15 4.14
C LEU A 58 -7.81 -6.11 2.70
N LEU A 59 -9.03 -6.63 2.50
CA LEU A 59 -9.71 -6.58 1.20
C LEU A 59 -9.89 -5.11 0.77
N PRO A 60 -9.28 -4.68 -0.35
CA PRO A 60 -9.47 -3.31 -0.81
C PRO A 60 -10.85 -3.16 -1.46
N SER A 61 -11.59 -2.14 -1.03
CA SER A 61 -12.88 -1.81 -1.63
C SER A 61 -12.69 -1.13 -3.00
N PRO A 62 -13.52 -1.42 -4.02
CA PRO A 62 -13.38 -0.82 -5.36
C PRO A 62 -13.45 0.71 -5.39
N ASP A 63 -14.13 1.35 -4.44
CA ASP A 63 -14.31 2.80 -4.36
C ASP A 63 -13.07 3.56 -3.85
N LEU A 64 -12.04 2.85 -3.38
CA LEU A 64 -10.80 3.45 -2.89
C LEU A 64 -9.96 4.11 -3.99
N LEU A 65 -10.11 3.68 -5.24
CA LEU A 65 -9.36 4.18 -6.39
C LEU A 65 -10.28 4.35 -7.59
N ASP A 66 -9.92 5.25 -8.50
CA ASP A 66 -10.63 5.36 -9.76
C ASP A 66 -10.41 4.13 -10.66
N LYS A 67 -11.34 3.92 -11.59
CA LYS A 67 -11.35 2.77 -12.51
C LYS A 67 -10.07 2.67 -13.34
N LYS A 68 -9.51 3.80 -13.77
CA LYS A 68 -8.28 3.81 -14.57
C LYS A 68 -7.12 3.27 -13.74
N THR A 69 -6.98 3.75 -12.51
CA THR A 69 -5.94 3.28 -11.58
C THR A 69 -6.08 1.78 -11.31
N TRP A 70 -7.30 1.29 -11.07
CA TRP A 70 -7.55 -0.15 -10.91
C TRP A 70 -7.12 -0.97 -12.12
N VAL A 71 -7.60 -0.63 -13.31
CA VAL A 71 -7.42 -1.42 -14.54
C VAL A 71 -5.99 -1.35 -15.06
N GLU A 72 -5.36 -0.18 -15.01
CA GLU A 72 -4.04 0.02 -15.61
C GLU A 72 -2.89 -0.29 -14.65
N ASN A 73 -3.11 -0.31 -13.33
CA ASN A 73 -2.02 -0.45 -12.36
C ASN A 73 -2.26 -1.58 -11.36
N VAL A 74 -3.35 -1.51 -10.58
CA VAL A 74 -3.53 -2.43 -9.44
C VAL A 74 -3.85 -3.86 -9.91
N LEU A 75 -4.82 -4.02 -10.82
CA LEU A 75 -5.22 -5.34 -11.32
C LEU A 75 -4.09 -6.05 -12.09
N PRO A 76 -3.27 -5.39 -12.93
CA PRO A 76 -2.09 -6.02 -13.51
C PRO A 76 -1.09 -6.53 -12.47
N ASN A 77 -0.78 -5.73 -11.44
CA ASN A 77 0.13 -6.14 -10.38
C ASN A 77 -0.43 -7.32 -9.56
N MET A 78 -1.72 -7.27 -9.20
CA MET A 78 -2.37 -8.35 -8.46
C MET A 78 -2.52 -9.60 -9.32
N GLY A 79 -2.84 -9.46 -10.61
CA GLY A 79 -2.83 -10.56 -11.56
C GLY A 79 -1.47 -11.26 -11.56
N ALA A 80 -0.37 -10.49 -11.54
CA ALA A 80 0.96 -11.07 -11.50
C ALA A 80 1.21 -11.94 -10.27
N ARG A 81 0.75 -11.49 -9.08
CA ARG A 81 0.81 -12.25 -7.82
C ARG A 81 -0.03 -13.53 -7.85
N LEU A 82 -1.01 -13.60 -8.73
CA LEU A 82 -1.86 -14.78 -8.96
C LEU A 82 -1.39 -15.64 -10.14
N GLY A 83 -0.22 -15.35 -10.72
CA GLY A 83 0.32 -16.09 -11.86
C GLY A 83 -0.26 -15.69 -13.23
N ILE A 84 -0.95 -14.55 -13.31
CA ILE A 84 -1.59 -14.03 -14.52
C ILE A 84 -0.83 -12.78 -14.99
N ARG A 85 -0.50 -12.66 -16.28
CA ARG A 85 0.25 -11.51 -16.81
C ARG A 85 -0.59 -10.79 -17.87
N PRO A 86 -1.55 -9.93 -17.48
CA PRO A 86 -2.36 -9.21 -18.45
C PRO A 86 -1.49 -8.20 -19.21
N ASN A 87 -1.72 -8.07 -20.53
CA ASN A 87 -1.04 -7.11 -21.40
C ASN A 87 0.50 -7.14 -21.29
N ASP A 88 1.09 -8.34 -21.20
CA ASP A 88 2.54 -8.55 -21.07
C ASP A 88 3.18 -7.84 -19.87
N TYR A 89 2.39 -7.59 -18.80
CA TYR A 89 2.90 -6.98 -17.57
C TYR A 89 4.04 -7.79 -16.97
N ASP A 90 5.20 -7.14 -16.79
CA ASP A 90 6.38 -7.73 -16.15
C ASP A 90 6.51 -7.26 -14.69
N PRO A 91 6.27 -8.12 -13.68
CA PRO A 91 6.41 -7.75 -12.27
C PRO A 91 7.87 -7.56 -11.83
N PHE A 92 8.85 -7.86 -12.70
CA PHE A 92 10.28 -7.73 -12.42
C PHE A 92 10.92 -6.50 -13.08
N ALA A 93 10.14 -5.72 -13.85
CA ALA A 93 10.66 -4.57 -14.57
C ALA A 93 11.30 -3.55 -13.61
N GLY A 94 12.57 -3.21 -13.87
CA GLY A 94 13.33 -2.23 -13.08
C GLY A 94 13.92 -2.76 -11.76
N MET A 95 13.78 -4.06 -11.46
CA MET A 95 14.30 -4.67 -10.24
C MET A 95 15.74 -5.18 -10.40
N ALA A 96 16.51 -5.20 -9.31
CA ALA A 96 17.85 -5.78 -9.30
C ALA A 96 17.82 -7.30 -9.52
N THR A 97 18.88 -7.86 -10.12
CA THR A 97 18.90 -9.28 -10.51
C THR A 97 18.84 -10.19 -9.29
N GLU A 98 19.47 -9.77 -8.20
CA GLU A 98 19.53 -10.48 -6.92
C GLU A 98 18.13 -10.58 -6.29
N ASP A 99 17.36 -9.49 -6.29
CA ASP A 99 15.99 -9.47 -5.78
C ASP A 99 15.06 -10.35 -6.64
N ILE A 100 15.22 -10.30 -7.97
CA ILE A 100 14.45 -11.17 -8.89
C ILE A 100 14.68 -12.65 -8.57
N ALA A 101 15.93 -13.05 -8.32
CA ALA A 101 16.27 -14.42 -8.00
C ALA A 101 15.59 -14.90 -6.70
N GLU A 102 15.60 -14.07 -5.66
CA GLU A 102 14.96 -14.40 -4.38
C GLU A 102 13.42 -14.44 -4.51
N LEU A 103 12.81 -13.47 -5.21
CA LEU A 103 11.35 -13.48 -5.43
C LEU A 103 10.87 -14.70 -6.22
N LYS A 104 11.66 -15.15 -7.22
CA LYS A 104 11.39 -16.39 -7.96
C LYS A 104 11.49 -17.61 -7.05
N LYS A 105 12.53 -17.67 -6.20
CA LYS A 105 12.72 -18.74 -5.22
C LYS A 105 11.59 -18.80 -4.19
N LEU A 106 11.08 -17.65 -3.75
CA LEU A 106 9.95 -17.54 -2.84
C LEU A 106 8.59 -17.80 -3.51
N GLY A 107 8.53 -17.83 -4.85
CA GLY A 107 7.29 -18.05 -5.59
C GLY A 107 6.27 -16.90 -5.46
N ILE A 108 6.73 -15.67 -5.19
CA ILE A 108 5.86 -14.50 -5.00
C ILE A 108 5.01 -14.20 -6.25
N TYR A 109 5.58 -14.48 -7.42
CA TYR A 109 4.91 -14.38 -8.70
C TYR A 109 4.89 -15.76 -9.36
N PRO A 110 3.85 -16.59 -9.12
CA PRO A 110 3.78 -17.94 -9.65
C PRO A 110 3.95 -17.99 -11.17
N GLU A 111 4.56 -19.07 -11.68
CA GLU A 111 4.69 -19.32 -13.12
C GLU A 111 3.37 -19.80 -13.75
N LYS A 112 2.49 -20.40 -12.95
CA LYS A 112 1.19 -20.91 -13.38
C LYS A 112 0.07 -20.13 -12.68
N PRO A 113 -1.01 -19.77 -13.39
CA PRO A 113 -2.19 -19.15 -12.78
C PRO A 113 -2.77 -20.01 -11.66
N ILE A 114 -3.11 -19.38 -10.53
CA ILE A 114 -3.74 -20.06 -9.38
C ILE A 114 -5.28 -20.01 -9.40
N LEU A 115 -5.84 -19.32 -10.39
CA LEU A 115 -7.26 -19.28 -10.72
C LEU A 115 -7.43 -19.33 -12.25
N GLY A 116 -8.59 -19.79 -12.70
CA GLY A 116 -8.91 -19.86 -14.13
C GLY A 116 -9.08 -18.49 -14.77
N GLU A 117 -8.95 -18.44 -16.10
CA GLU A 117 -9.08 -17.19 -16.87
C GLU A 117 -10.45 -16.52 -16.69
N GLU A 118 -11.54 -17.30 -16.68
CA GLU A 118 -12.89 -16.77 -16.47
C GLU A 118 -13.10 -16.28 -15.03
N GLU A 119 -12.50 -16.93 -14.03
CA GLU A 119 -12.52 -16.45 -12.65
C GLU A 119 -11.79 -15.10 -12.53
N TRP A 120 -10.63 -14.98 -13.18
CA TRP A 120 -9.90 -13.71 -13.24
C TRP A 120 -10.72 -12.60 -13.91
N LYS A 121 -11.36 -12.88 -15.05
CA LYS A 121 -12.25 -11.92 -15.72
C LYS A 121 -13.41 -11.49 -14.83
N ASN A 122 -13.97 -12.39 -14.03
CA ASN A 122 -15.05 -12.07 -13.09
C ASN A 122 -14.55 -11.15 -11.96
N LEU A 123 -13.36 -11.42 -11.41
CA LEU A 123 -12.71 -10.56 -10.41
C LEU A 123 -12.42 -9.16 -10.97
N VAL A 124 -11.85 -9.07 -12.17
CA VAL A 124 -11.61 -7.79 -12.87
C VAL A 124 -12.93 -7.04 -13.07
N ARG A 125 -13.97 -7.72 -13.54
CA ARG A 125 -15.30 -7.14 -13.77
C ARG A 125 -15.90 -6.56 -12.48
N PHE A 126 -15.71 -7.20 -11.34
CA PHE A 126 -16.16 -6.65 -10.05
C PHE A 126 -15.52 -5.28 -9.77
N TYR A 127 -14.20 -5.15 -9.83
CA TYR A 127 -13.54 -3.86 -9.62
C TYR A 127 -13.89 -2.84 -10.70
N GLU A 128 -13.96 -3.23 -11.97
CA GLU A 128 -14.31 -2.32 -13.07
C GLU A 128 -15.73 -1.77 -12.97
N ASN A 129 -16.68 -2.52 -12.42
CA ASN A 129 -18.07 -2.08 -12.30
C ASN A 129 -18.30 -1.19 -11.08
N PHE A 130 -17.62 -1.46 -9.96
CA PHE A 130 -17.83 -0.72 -8.72
C PHE A 130 -16.81 0.41 -8.48
N ALA A 131 -15.68 0.43 -9.19
CA ALA A 131 -14.75 1.54 -9.12
C ALA A 131 -15.33 2.80 -9.79
N PRO A 132 -15.26 3.97 -9.14
CA PRO A 132 -15.76 5.21 -9.69
C PRO A 132 -14.90 5.69 -10.87
N GLN A 133 -15.49 6.47 -11.78
CA GLN A 133 -14.73 7.11 -12.86
C GLN A 133 -13.70 8.13 -12.33
N HIS A 134 -14.06 8.81 -11.24
CA HIS A 134 -13.24 9.79 -10.54
C HIS A 134 -13.45 9.63 -9.05
N LEU A 135 -12.38 9.77 -8.27
CA LEU A 135 -12.49 9.79 -6.81
C LEU A 135 -13.32 11.01 -6.36
N PRO A 136 -14.13 10.86 -5.29
CA PRO A 136 -14.83 11.99 -4.72
C PRO A 136 -13.82 13.07 -4.30
N THR A 137 -14.19 14.33 -4.47
CA THR A 137 -13.37 15.44 -4.00
C THR A 137 -13.13 15.29 -2.51
N GLN A 138 -11.87 15.35 -2.09
CA GLN A 138 -11.56 15.31 -0.67
C GLN A 138 -12.17 16.55 -0.01
N ASN A 139 -13.08 16.32 0.94
CA ASN A 139 -13.58 17.38 1.80
C ASN A 139 -12.41 17.86 2.66
N GLN A 140 -11.69 18.88 2.19
CA GLN A 140 -10.70 19.57 3.00
C GLN A 140 -11.46 20.23 4.14
N ILE A 141 -11.41 19.61 5.33
CA ILE A 141 -11.93 20.23 6.53
C ILE A 141 -11.05 21.45 6.81
N THR A 142 -11.47 22.60 6.30
CA THR A 142 -10.93 23.92 6.61
C THR A 142 -11.47 24.38 7.96
N SER A 143 -11.51 23.49 8.95
CA SER A 143 -11.74 23.91 10.34
C SER A 143 -10.46 24.60 10.78
N VAL A 144 -10.32 25.87 10.41
CA VAL A 144 -9.38 26.78 11.04
C VAL A 144 -9.79 26.79 12.50
N SER A 145 -8.99 26.16 13.35
CA SER A 145 -9.14 26.32 14.80
C SER A 145 -9.22 27.83 15.06
N PRO A 146 -10.26 28.34 15.75
CA PRO A 146 -10.41 29.78 15.96
C PRO A 146 -9.25 30.36 16.78
N THR A 147 -8.54 29.49 17.52
CA THR A 147 -7.33 29.84 18.24
C THR A 147 -6.11 29.49 17.40
N PRO A 148 -5.24 30.47 17.08
CA PRO A 148 -3.98 30.19 16.42
C PRO A 148 -3.10 29.30 17.31
N PRO A 149 -2.29 28.40 16.73
CA PRO A 149 -1.31 27.64 17.49
C PRO A 149 -0.34 28.61 18.21
N PRO A 150 0.20 28.24 19.38
CA PRO A 150 1.16 29.06 20.13
C PRO A 150 2.56 29.08 19.47
N PHE A 151 2.65 28.76 18.19
CA PHE A 151 3.87 28.71 17.39
C PHE A 151 3.57 29.23 15.97
N SER A 152 4.57 29.82 15.33
CA SER A 152 4.54 30.10 13.90
C SER A 152 5.38 29.05 13.19
N PRO A 153 4.88 28.39 12.12
CA PRO A 153 5.72 27.53 11.31
C PRO A 153 6.81 28.37 10.65
N GLN A 154 8.01 27.82 10.58
CA GLN A 154 9.10 28.33 9.77
C GLN A 154 9.38 27.30 8.67
N LEU A 155 9.37 27.75 7.42
CA LEU A 155 9.78 26.92 6.29
C LEU A 155 11.30 26.99 6.17
N ILE A 156 11.93 25.83 6.07
CA ILE A 156 13.37 25.68 5.91
C ILE A 156 13.60 24.93 4.61
N GLU A 157 14.41 25.50 3.73
CA GLU A 157 14.88 24.86 2.51
C GLU A 157 16.28 24.30 2.77
N ILE A 158 16.47 23.00 2.52
CA ILE A 158 17.72 22.28 2.82
C ILE A 158 18.21 21.63 1.55
N GLY A 159 19.41 22.05 1.11
CA GLY A 159 20.02 21.55 -0.11
C GLY A 159 19.27 21.95 -1.38
N ASP A 160 19.71 21.39 -2.51
CA ASP A 160 19.19 21.71 -3.85
C ASP A 160 18.35 20.57 -4.45
N GLN A 161 17.96 19.58 -3.63
CA GLN A 161 17.21 18.40 -4.07
C GLN A 161 15.75 18.78 -4.37
N GLN A 162 15.24 18.35 -5.53
CA GLN A 162 13.85 18.62 -5.93
C GLN A 162 12.82 17.90 -5.05
N PHE A 163 13.20 16.76 -4.47
CA PHE A 163 12.34 15.95 -3.60
C PHE A 163 13.12 15.56 -2.34
N PRO A 164 12.66 15.97 -1.14
CA PRO A 164 13.31 15.55 0.10
C PRO A 164 13.09 14.05 0.33
N GLN A 165 14.17 13.34 0.61
CA GLN A 165 14.20 11.93 0.98
C GLN A 165 14.60 11.79 2.46
N VAL A 166 13.86 12.49 3.31
CA VAL A 166 14.16 12.56 4.75
C VAL A 166 14.02 11.18 5.40
N THR A 167 15.12 10.67 5.93
CA THR A 167 15.19 9.37 6.63
C THR A 167 15.44 9.50 8.13
N LEU A 168 15.90 10.66 8.59
CA LEU A 168 16.15 10.95 10.00
C LEU A 168 15.73 12.37 10.36
N LEU A 169 15.04 12.50 11.49
CA LEU A 169 14.81 13.76 12.18
C LEU A 169 15.08 13.54 13.67
N SER A 170 16.09 14.21 14.22
CA SER A 170 16.45 14.06 15.62
C SER A 170 16.94 15.38 16.21
N TYR A 171 16.37 15.79 17.34
CA TYR A 171 16.74 17.03 18.00
C TYR A 171 17.55 16.74 19.26
N ASP A 172 18.75 17.33 19.34
CA ASP A 172 19.56 17.36 20.55
C ASP A 172 19.19 18.59 21.39
N PRO A 173 18.48 18.42 22.52
CA PRO A 173 18.09 19.54 23.36
C PRO A 173 19.26 20.17 24.12
N ALA A 174 20.35 19.44 24.35
CA ALA A 174 21.50 19.96 25.10
C ALA A 174 22.35 20.89 24.23
N ALA A 175 22.55 20.53 22.96
CA ALA A 175 23.25 21.36 21.97
C ALA A 175 22.34 22.33 21.22
N ALA A 176 21.02 22.18 21.33
CA ALA A 176 20.02 22.90 20.55
C ALA A 176 20.20 22.73 19.03
N VAL A 177 20.46 21.49 18.61
CA VAL A 177 20.75 21.14 17.21
C VAL A 177 19.69 20.17 16.68
N LEU A 178 19.16 20.44 15.50
CA LEU A 178 18.31 19.53 14.74
C LEU A 178 19.14 18.80 13.69
N PHE A 179 19.24 17.49 13.81
CA PHE A 179 19.82 16.61 12.79
C PHE A 179 18.75 16.16 11.80
N ILE A 180 19.08 16.27 10.51
CA ILE A 180 18.20 15.88 9.40
C ILE A 180 18.99 14.99 8.45
N GLY A 181 18.62 13.72 8.38
CA GLY A 181 19.12 12.82 7.34
C GLY A 181 18.24 12.91 6.11
N ASP A 182 18.83 13.20 4.96
CA ASP A 182 18.17 13.30 3.66
C ASP A 182 18.98 12.49 2.64
N HIS A 183 18.47 11.30 2.31
CA HIS A 183 19.20 10.28 1.54
C HIS A 183 20.63 10.09 2.08
N LEU A 184 21.67 10.34 1.27
CA LEU A 184 23.08 10.21 1.63
C LEU A 184 23.66 11.44 2.33
N LYS A 185 22.82 12.37 2.81
CA LYS A 185 23.28 13.56 3.51
C LYS A 185 22.75 13.59 4.93
N LEU A 186 23.57 14.10 5.84
CA LEU A 186 23.17 14.46 7.19
C LEU A 186 23.44 15.95 7.38
N TYR A 187 22.43 16.68 7.82
CA TYR A 187 22.51 18.10 8.15
C TYR A 187 22.38 18.29 9.66
N ALA A 188 23.08 19.28 10.21
CA ALA A 188 22.87 19.78 11.57
C ALA A 188 22.48 21.25 11.48
N LEU A 189 21.29 21.58 11.97
CA LEU A 189 20.72 22.92 11.96
C LEU A 189 20.63 23.47 13.38
N ASP A 190 20.75 24.79 13.52
CA ASP A 190 20.44 25.46 14.78
C ASP A 190 18.92 25.72 14.95
N GLN A 191 18.56 26.42 16.03
CA GLN A 191 17.17 26.78 16.35
C GLN A 191 16.56 27.80 15.36
N GLN A 192 17.38 28.48 14.57
CA GLN A 192 16.95 29.42 13.54
C GLN A 192 16.79 28.73 12.18
N GLY A 193 17.13 27.44 12.08
CA GLY A 193 17.08 26.68 10.82
C GLY A 193 18.30 26.89 9.93
N GLU A 194 19.36 27.53 10.43
CA GLU A 194 20.60 27.70 9.68
C GLU A 194 21.42 26.41 9.72
N ILE A 195 21.98 26.01 8.58
CA ILE A 195 22.81 24.82 8.47
C ILE A 195 24.17 25.10 9.12
N LEU A 196 24.40 24.53 10.30
CA LEU A 196 25.68 24.59 11.00
C LEU A 196 26.73 23.72 10.32
N ARG A 197 26.33 22.50 9.94
CA ARG A 197 27.20 21.48 9.32
C ARG A 197 26.41 20.53 8.44
N ASN A 198 27.11 19.89 7.50
CA ASN A 198 26.59 18.77 6.74
C ASN A 198 27.68 17.70 6.53
N TRP A 199 27.25 16.47 6.34
CA TRP A 199 28.09 15.30 6.07
C TRP A 199 27.46 14.46 4.97
N GLU A 200 28.28 13.87 4.12
CA GLU A 200 27.86 12.77 3.24
C GLU A 200 27.96 11.45 4.03
N THR A 201 26.95 10.62 3.91
CA THR A 201 26.87 9.29 4.54
C THR A 201 26.93 8.22 3.46
N LEU A 202 27.42 7.03 3.82
CA LEU A 202 27.49 5.89 2.88
C LEU A 202 26.12 5.24 2.65
N SER A 203 25.17 5.51 3.54
CA SER A 203 23.83 4.96 3.54
C SER A 203 22.90 5.93 4.27
N PRO A 204 21.60 5.98 3.92
CA PRO A 204 20.66 6.87 4.59
C PRO A 204 20.54 6.56 6.07
N SER A 205 20.73 7.58 6.89
CA SER A 205 20.63 7.47 8.35
C SER A 205 19.16 7.39 8.76
N SER A 206 18.81 6.45 9.61
CA SER A 206 17.47 6.25 10.18
C SER A 206 17.39 6.57 11.66
N ASP A 207 18.52 6.48 12.37
CA ASP A 207 18.60 6.84 13.78
C ASP A 207 19.98 7.43 14.12
N ILE A 208 20.03 8.17 15.22
CA ILE A 208 21.23 8.80 15.74
C ILE A 208 21.28 8.67 17.27
N ALA A 209 22.39 8.16 17.77
CA ALA A 209 22.67 8.08 19.20
C ALA A 209 23.77 9.07 19.57
N ILE A 210 23.43 10.05 20.38
CA ILE A 210 24.38 11.04 20.92
C ILE A 210 24.76 10.60 22.35
N LYS A 211 26.05 10.34 22.57
CA LYS A 211 26.61 9.87 23.85
C LYS A 211 27.89 10.65 24.16
N ASP A 212 28.35 10.57 25.40
CA ASP A 212 29.62 11.20 25.83
C ASP A 212 30.83 10.70 25.03
N GLN A 213 30.74 9.48 24.50
CA GLN A 213 31.78 8.84 23.67
C GLN A 213 31.75 9.29 22.20
N GLY A 214 30.71 9.99 21.77
CA GLY A 214 30.55 10.45 20.39
C GLY A 214 29.12 10.34 19.86
N ILE A 215 28.98 10.67 18.58
CA ILE A 215 27.75 10.55 17.82
C ILE A 215 27.83 9.27 16.99
N PHE A 216 26.78 8.46 17.01
CA PHE A 216 26.68 7.24 16.24
C PHE A 216 25.42 7.26 15.38
N LEU A 217 25.52 6.75 14.16
CA LEU A 217 24.43 6.67 13.20
C LEU A 217 24.05 5.22 12.96
N LEU A 218 22.75 4.98 12.83
CA LEU A 218 22.19 3.75 12.31
C LEU A 218 21.64 4.02 10.92
N SER A 219 22.04 3.24 9.91
CA SER A 219 21.58 3.40 8.54
C SER A 219 20.80 2.18 8.04
N ILE A 220 20.00 2.39 7.00
CA ILE A 220 19.09 1.38 6.44
C ILE A 220 19.67 0.57 5.28
N GLY A 221 20.88 0.91 4.82
CA GLY A 221 21.48 0.34 3.62
C GLY A 221 20.98 1.03 2.36
N GLU A 222 20.30 0.28 1.50
CA GLU A 222 19.62 0.76 0.29
C GLU A 222 18.34 1.54 0.65
N PHE A 223 18.14 2.72 0.05
CA PHE A 223 16.92 3.51 0.28
C PHE A 223 15.67 2.86 -0.34
N ASN A 224 15.85 2.25 -1.51
CA ASN A 224 14.77 1.53 -2.19
C ASN A 224 14.47 0.19 -1.48
N PRO A 225 13.22 -0.30 -1.53
CA PRO A 225 12.88 -1.60 -0.97
C PRO A 225 13.79 -2.69 -1.51
N SER A 226 14.52 -3.37 -0.62
CA SER A 226 15.39 -4.50 -0.94
C SER A 226 15.51 -5.44 0.26
N ASP A 227 15.87 -6.70 0.00
CA ASP A 227 16.17 -7.69 1.05
C ASP A 227 17.68 -7.71 1.41
N LYS A 228 18.42 -6.69 0.99
CA LYS A 228 19.86 -6.59 1.23
C LYS A 228 20.16 -6.29 2.70
N LYS A 229 21.16 -6.98 3.25
CA LYS A 229 21.61 -6.81 4.64
C LYS A 229 22.70 -5.73 4.73
N GLU A 230 22.39 -4.53 4.27
CA GLU A 230 23.35 -3.42 4.14
C GLU A 230 23.18 -2.34 5.23
N GLY A 231 22.20 -2.50 6.13
CA GLY A 231 22.07 -1.62 7.28
C GLY A 231 23.30 -1.71 8.19
N VAL A 232 23.83 -0.56 8.59
CA VAL A 232 25.06 -0.46 9.39
C VAL A 232 24.90 0.52 10.53
N PHE A 233 25.57 0.22 11.65
CA PHE A 233 25.81 1.16 12.73
C PHE A 233 27.26 1.66 12.70
N PHE A 234 27.48 2.97 12.63
CA PHE A 234 28.82 3.55 12.52
C PHE A 234 28.97 4.87 13.30
N PRO A 235 30.18 5.19 13.83
CA PRO A 235 30.44 6.47 14.48
C PRO A 235 30.54 7.60 13.44
N LEU A 236 29.92 8.75 13.74
CA LEU A 236 30.13 9.98 12.98
C LEU A 236 31.48 10.59 13.39
N THR A 237 32.50 10.39 12.57
CA THR A 237 33.85 10.89 12.86
C THR A 237 33.98 12.34 12.41
N ILE A 238 34.33 13.23 13.34
CA ILE A 238 34.58 14.66 13.06
C ILE A 238 36.10 14.87 13.02
N ALA A 239 36.68 15.02 11.83
CA ALA A 239 38.12 15.24 11.71
C ALA A 239 38.50 16.62 12.28
N PRO A 240 39.62 16.76 13.03
CA PRO A 240 39.87 17.97 13.79
C PRO A 240 40.25 19.22 12.99
N ASN A 241 40.62 19.16 11.70
CA ASN A 241 41.32 20.28 11.04
C ASN A 241 41.30 20.36 9.49
N GLU A 242 40.35 19.78 8.75
CA GLU A 242 40.36 19.84 7.27
C GLU A 242 39.17 20.59 6.66
N ARG A 243 39.44 21.34 5.58
CA ARG A 243 38.43 22.00 4.73
C ARG A 243 37.59 20.93 4.03
N ALA A 244 36.30 21.20 3.88
CA ALA A 244 35.31 20.32 3.25
C ALA A 244 35.78 19.74 1.91
N GLY A 245 35.69 18.42 1.79
CA GLY A 245 36.08 17.64 0.62
C GLY A 245 37.02 16.50 1.02
N ASP A 246 36.59 15.27 0.77
CA ASP A 246 37.33 14.02 0.96
C ASP A 246 37.24 13.38 2.36
N TYR A 247 36.04 12.87 2.70
CA TYR A 247 35.92 11.78 3.66
C TYR A 247 35.84 10.45 2.93
N VAL A 248 36.89 9.65 3.07
CA VAL A 248 36.89 8.19 2.83
C VAL A 248 37.47 7.55 4.08
N ILE A 249 36.67 6.73 4.77
CA ILE A 249 37.15 5.71 5.70
C ILE A 249 36.37 4.44 5.32
N THR A 250 36.90 3.64 4.40
CA THR A 250 37.84 2.51 4.60
C THR A 250 37.33 1.52 5.65
N GLU A 251 36.41 0.69 5.20
CA GLU A 251 36.05 -0.61 5.76
C GLU A 251 35.07 -0.61 6.95
N LEU A 252 33.90 -1.18 6.64
CA LEU A 252 32.97 -1.78 7.58
C LEU A 252 33.65 -3.01 8.22
N PRO A 253 33.51 -3.28 9.53
CA PRO A 253 33.81 -4.60 10.07
C PRO A 253 32.90 -5.68 9.47
#